data_AF-A0A3D2B554-F1
#
_entry.id   AF-A0A3D2B554-F1
#
_cell.length_a   1.000
_cell.length_b   1.000
_cell.length_c   1.000
_cell.angle_alpha   90.00
_cell.angle_beta   90.00
_cell.angle_gamma   90.00
#
_symmetry.space_group_name_H-M   'P 1'
#
loop_
_entity.id
_entity.type
_entity.pdbx_description
1 polymer ?
#
loop_
_entity_poly.entity_id
_entity_poly.type
_entity_poly.pdbx_seq_one_letter_code
_entity_poly.pdbx_strand_id
1 'polypeptide(L)'
;MFRQLKKTLVATLIAALTAGQMMPAFADSADALPDMGTSAGSTLSIGQEMQMGDFYVRQLRGSAPLINDPLLVQYINSLGMRLVSHADSVKTRFHLYLINNDEINAFAFFGGNVVL
;
A
#
# COMPACT_ATOMS: atom_id res chain seq x y z
N MET A 1 45.00 37.37 26.16
CA MET A 1 44.79 36.43 25.03
C MET A 1 44.35 35.02 25.46
N PHE A 2 44.97 34.36 26.46
CA PHE A 2 44.67 32.97 26.83
C PHE A 2 43.21 32.64 27.20
N ARG A 3 42.43 33.59 27.76
CA ARG A 3 41.03 33.37 28.15
C ARG A 3 40.06 33.25 26.96
N GLN A 4 40.36 33.91 25.84
CA GLN A 4 39.53 33.85 24.63
C GLN A 4 39.82 32.57 23.83
N LEU A 5 41.07 32.09 23.87
CA LEU A 5 41.47 30.82 23.23
C LEU A 5 40.81 29.60 23.90
N LYS A 6 40.67 29.62 25.24
CA LYS A 6 39.95 28.55 25.97
C LYS A 6 38.45 28.52 25.64
N LYS A 7 37.82 29.69 25.44
CA LYS A 7 36.40 29.79 25.10
C LYS A 7 36.10 29.30 23.69
N THR A 8 36.97 29.61 22.73
CA THR A 8 36.83 29.12 21.34
C THR A 8 37.05 27.61 21.26
N LEU A 9 38.01 27.07 21.99
CA LEU A 9 38.24 25.62 22.05
C LEU A 9 37.09 24.85 22.71
N VAL A 10 36.50 25.40 23.77
CA VAL A 10 35.28 24.82 24.37
C VAL A 10 34.10 24.90 23.43
N ALA A 11 33.93 26.01 22.71
CA ALA A 11 32.84 26.17 21.74
C ALA A 11 32.95 25.19 20.56
N THR A 12 34.16 24.95 20.04
CA THR A 12 34.37 23.96 18.96
C THR A 12 34.17 22.52 19.45
N LEU A 13 34.55 22.21 20.69
CA LEU A 13 34.32 20.89 21.28
C LEU A 13 32.82 20.60 21.48
N ILE A 14 32.06 21.60 21.94
CA ILE A 14 30.60 21.48 22.09
C ILE A 14 29.94 21.31 20.71
N ALA A 15 30.35 22.10 19.71
CA ALA A 15 29.83 21.99 18.35
C ALA A 15 30.14 20.63 17.69
N ALA A 16 31.33 20.07 17.95
CA ALA A 16 31.69 18.74 17.48
C ALA A 16 30.87 17.63 18.16
N LEU A 17 30.54 17.80 19.44
CA LEU A 17 29.75 16.82 20.20
C LEU A 17 28.27 16.83 19.80
N THR A 18 27.72 17.98 19.38
CA THR A 18 26.33 18.10 18.93
C THR A 18 26.13 17.73 17.46
N ALA A 19 27.15 17.87 16.61
CA ALA A 19 27.08 17.50 15.19
C ALA A 19 27.07 15.99 14.94
N GLY A 20 27.49 15.16 15.90
CA GLY A 20 27.60 13.70 15.75
C GLY A 20 26.33 12.89 16.05
N GLN A 21 25.23 13.52 16.47
CA GLN A 21 24.01 12.82 16.93
C GLN A 21 22.94 12.58 15.85
N MET A 22 23.26 12.74 14.56
CA MET A 22 22.36 12.30 13.49
C MET A 22 22.44 10.79 13.33
N MET A 23 21.82 10.05 14.24
CA MET A 23 21.53 8.64 14.02
C MET A 23 20.49 8.53 12.89
N PRO A 24 20.75 7.74 11.84
CA PRO A 24 19.73 7.44 10.85
C PRO A 24 18.56 6.74 11.55
N ALA A 25 17.35 7.24 11.35
CA ALA A 25 16.14 6.57 11.77
C ALA A 25 15.95 5.34 10.86
N PHE A 26 16.18 4.15 11.40
CA PHE A 26 15.79 2.91 10.74
C PHE A 26 14.30 2.69 11.02
N ALA A 27 13.51 2.53 9.96
CA ALA A 27 12.16 2.03 10.10
C ALA A 27 12.24 0.58 10.63
N ASP A 28 11.38 0.25 11.58
CA ASP A 28 11.23 -1.13 12.02
C ASP A 28 10.78 -1.98 10.83
N SER A 29 11.39 -3.16 10.68
CA SER A 29 11.07 -4.06 9.57
C SER A 29 9.68 -4.60 9.85
N ALA A 30 8.66 -4.10 9.14
CA ALA A 30 7.25 -4.48 9.31
C ALA A 30 6.94 -5.94 8.90
N ASP A 31 7.91 -6.84 9.00
CA ASP A 31 7.90 -8.20 8.47
C ASP A 31 7.21 -9.22 9.41
N ALA A 32 6.73 -8.75 10.56
CA ALA A 32 6.00 -9.56 11.53
C ALA A 32 4.48 -9.31 11.52
N LEU A 33 3.93 -8.85 10.39
CA LEU A 33 2.49 -8.83 10.23
C LEU A 33 1.99 -10.25 9.93
N PRO A 34 0.95 -10.74 10.64
CA PRO A 34 0.33 -12.01 10.27
C PRO A 34 -0.20 -11.91 8.84
N ASP A 35 -0.08 -13.00 8.08
CA ASP A 35 -0.64 -13.10 6.73
C ASP A 35 -2.17 -12.89 6.81
N MET A 36 -2.61 -11.70 6.40
CA MET A 36 -4.03 -11.34 6.32
C MET A 36 -4.67 -11.86 5.04
N GLY A 37 -4.01 -12.81 4.35
CA GLY A 37 -4.38 -13.37 3.06
C GLY A 37 -5.84 -13.81 2.96
N THR A 38 -6.27 -14.09 1.73
CA THR A 38 -7.67 -14.46 1.50
C THR A 38 -7.92 -15.86 2.08
N SER A 39 -9.02 -16.04 2.80
CA SER A 39 -9.46 -17.36 3.29
C SER A 39 -9.60 -18.39 2.15
N ALA A 40 -9.73 -17.91 0.92
CA ALA A 40 -9.78 -18.69 -0.31
C ALA A 40 -8.47 -19.40 -0.66
N GLY A 41 -7.32 -18.82 -0.31
CA GLY A 41 -6.00 -19.31 -0.75
C GLY A 41 -5.65 -20.72 -0.26
N SER A 42 -6.31 -21.21 0.79
CA SER A 42 -6.13 -22.57 1.31
C SER A 42 -7.15 -23.58 0.77
N THR A 43 -8.24 -23.13 0.15
CA THR A 43 -9.43 -23.98 -0.15
C THR A 43 -9.74 -24.07 -1.64
N LEU A 44 -9.52 -23.00 -2.40
CA LEU A 44 -9.81 -22.93 -3.83
C LEU A 44 -8.52 -22.87 -4.65
N SER A 45 -8.52 -23.52 -5.82
CA SER A 45 -7.45 -23.29 -6.80
C SER A 45 -7.56 -21.89 -7.40
N ILE A 46 -6.43 -21.32 -7.84
CA ILE A 46 -6.38 -20.00 -8.50
C ILE A 46 -7.35 -19.94 -9.70
N GLY A 47 -7.47 -21.04 -10.47
CA GLY A 47 -8.39 -21.12 -11.60
C GLY A 47 -9.86 -20.98 -11.21
N GLN A 48 -10.27 -21.66 -10.13
CA GLN A 48 -11.63 -21.55 -9.60
C GLN A 48 -11.90 -20.15 -9.05
N GLU A 49 -10.90 -19.55 -8.39
CA GLU A 49 -10.97 -18.19 -7.88
C GLU A 49 -11.23 -17.18 -9.01
N MET A 50 -10.50 -17.28 -10.13
CA MET A 50 -10.72 -16.43 -11.30
C MET A 50 -12.10 -16.62 -11.91
N GLN A 51 -12.58 -17.86 -12.04
CA GLN A 51 -13.92 -18.14 -12.58
C GLN A 51 -15.03 -17.54 -11.71
N MET A 52 -14.92 -17.65 -10.40
CA MET A 52 -15.87 -17.06 -9.46
C MET A 52 -15.78 -15.54 -9.49
N GLY A 53 -14.57 -14.98 -9.54
CA GLY A 53 -14.34 -13.55 -9.69
C GLY A 53 -15.02 -12.97 -10.94
N ASP A 54 -14.82 -13.61 -12.09
CA ASP A 54 -15.44 -13.21 -13.36
C ASP A 54 -16.98 -13.21 -13.28
N PHE A 55 -17.56 -14.21 -12.61
CA PHE A 55 -19.00 -14.27 -12.36
C PHE A 55 -19.47 -13.06 -11.53
N TYR A 56 -18.80 -12.76 -10.41
CA TYR A 56 -19.16 -11.63 -9.55
C TYR A 56 -18.96 -10.28 -10.24
N VAL A 57 -17.91 -10.11 -11.06
CA VAL A 57 -17.71 -8.87 -11.84
C VAL A 57 -18.86 -8.65 -12.82
N ARG A 58 -19.33 -9.70 -13.51
CA ARG A 58 -20.48 -9.57 -14.43
C ARG A 58 -21.75 -9.19 -13.69
N GLN A 59 -22.00 -9.79 -12.53
CA GLN A 59 -23.12 -9.42 -11.68
C GLN A 59 -23.01 -7.96 -11.22
N LEU A 60 -21.82 -7.56 -10.74
CA LEU A 60 -21.54 -6.20 -10.29
C LEU A 60 -21.80 -5.16 -11.38
N ARG A 61 -21.34 -5.44 -12.62
CA ARG A 61 -21.60 -4.57 -13.77
C ARG A 61 -23.07 -4.44 -14.15
N GLY A 62 -23.88 -5.45 -13.84
CA GLY A 62 -25.32 -5.44 -14.08
C GLY A 62 -26.14 -4.77 -12.97
N SER A 63 -25.65 -4.77 -11.73
CA SER A 63 -26.43 -4.35 -10.55
C SER A 63 -25.95 -3.09 -9.85
N ALA A 64 -24.67 -2.73 -9.95
CA ALA A 64 -24.09 -1.61 -9.20
C ALA A 64 -23.84 -0.38 -10.10
N PRO A 65 -23.96 0.84 -9.54
CA PRO A 65 -23.69 2.08 -10.28
C PRO A 65 -22.18 2.30 -10.44
N LEU A 66 -21.55 1.54 -11.33
CA LEU A 66 -20.11 1.65 -11.61
C LEU A 66 -19.76 2.97 -12.30
N ILE A 67 -18.68 3.58 -11.83
CA ILE A 67 -18.06 4.73 -12.50
C ILE A 67 -17.14 4.20 -13.60
N ASN A 68 -17.46 4.53 -14.85
CA ASN A 68 -16.71 4.12 -16.05
C ASN A 68 -15.92 5.28 -16.69
N ASP A 69 -15.67 6.35 -15.94
CA ASP A 69 -14.84 7.47 -16.42
C ASP A 69 -13.41 6.98 -16.70
N PRO A 70 -12.88 7.12 -17.93
CA PRO A 70 -11.56 6.60 -18.30
C PRO A 70 -10.41 7.15 -17.45
N LEU A 71 -10.48 8.43 -17.03
CA LEU A 71 -9.43 9.06 -16.24
C LEU A 71 -9.44 8.54 -14.80
N LEU A 72 -10.62 8.42 -14.19
CA LEU A 72 -10.75 7.89 -12.83
C LEU A 72 -10.36 6.40 -12.78
N VAL A 73 -10.83 5.62 -13.76
CA VAL A 73 -10.47 4.20 -13.90
C VAL A 73 -8.97 4.04 -14.11
N GLN A 74 -8.35 4.85 -14.97
CA GLN A 74 -6.90 4.82 -15.18
C GLN A 74 -6.15 5.18 -13.90
N TYR A 75 -6.57 6.25 -13.22
CA TYR A 75 -5.93 6.71 -12.00
C TYR A 75 -5.92 5.61 -10.93
N ILE A 76 -7.09 5.05 -10.62
CA ILE A 76 -7.20 4.06 -9.54
C ILE A 76 -6.45 2.78 -9.88
N ASN A 77 -6.50 2.32 -11.13
CA ASN A 77 -5.80 1.11 -11.54
C ASN A 77 -4.28 1.35 -11.57
N SER A 78 -3.81 2.52 -11.99
CA SER A 78 -2.39 2.86 -11.93
C SER A 78 -1.86 2.90 -10.48
N LEU A 79 -2.65 3.47 -9.56
CA LEU A 79 -2.33 3.50 -8.15
C LEU A 79 -2.32 2.10 -7.55
N GLY A 80 -3.38 1.32 -7.80
CA GLY A 80 -3.50 -0.06 -7.34
C GLY A 80 -2.33 -0.93 -7.83
N MET A 81 -1.97 -0.84 -9.11
CA MET A 81 -0.83 -1.58 -9.65
C MET A 81 0.51 -1.17 -9.05
N ARG A 82 0.69 0.11 -8.69
CA ARG A 82 1.89 0.57 -7.96
C ARG A 82 1.95 0.01 -6.54
N LEU A 83 0.81 -0.21 -5.89
CA LEU A 83 0.75 -0.86 -4.58
C LEU A 83 1.06 -2.36 -4.71
N VAL A 84 0.41 -3.03 -5.66
CA VAL A 84 0.59 -4.47 -5.93
C VAL A 84 2.04 -4.79 -6.31
N SER A 85 2.77 -3.89 -6.98
CA SER A 85 4.18 -4.12 -7.31
C SER A 85 5.12 -4.18 -6.09
N HIS A 86 4.65 -3.75 -4.92
CA HIS A 86 5.36 -3.80 -3.65
C HIS A 86 4.68 -4.75 -2.65
N ALA A 87 3.68 -5.51 -3.09
CA ALA A 87 2.97 -6.47 -2.25
C ALA A 87 3.59 -7.87 -2.39
N ASP A 88 3.64 -8.60 -1.27
CA ASP A 88 4.12 -9.97 -1.26
C ASP A 88 3.06 -10.95 -1.78
N SER A 89 3.52 -12.11 -2.26
CA SER A 89 2.67 -13.27 -2.57
C SER A 89 1.51 -13.03 -3.57
N VAL A 90 1.63 -12.04 -4.45
CA VAL A 90 0.63 -11.77 -5.51
C VAL A 90 0.53 -12.96 -6.49
N LYS A 91 -0.64 -13.59 -6.56
CA LYS A 91 -0.91 -14.75 -7.45
C LYS A 91 -1.88 -14.46 -8.60
N THR A 92 -2.57 -13.33 -8.56
CA THR A 92 -3.60 -12.93 -9.53
C THR A 92 -3.36 -11.50 -10.01
N ARG A 93 -3.93 -11.16 -11.17
CA ARG A 93 -3.93 -9.79 -11.65
C ARG A 93 -5.00 -9.00 -10.90
N PHE A 94 -4.64 -7.82 -10.42
CA PHE A 94 -5.59 -6.96 -9.73
C PHE A 94 -6.39 -6.08 -10.69
N HIS A 95 -7.67 -5.89 -10.38
CA HIS A 95 -8.59 -5.01 -11.08
C HIS A 95 -9.37 -4.18 -10.07
N LEU A 96 -9.33 -2.86 -10.22
CA LEU A 96 -10.00 -1.93 -9.32
C LEU A 96 -11.23 -1.33 -10.01
N TYR A 97 -12.35 -1.32 -9.29
CA TYR A 97 -13.64 -0.81 -9.73
C TYR A 97 -14.08 0.32 -8.80
N LEU A 98 -14.66 1.38 -9.35
CA LEU A 98 -15.31 2.43 -8.56
C LEU A 98 -16.83 2.30 -8.64
N ILE A 99 -17.49 2.42 -7.50
CA ILE A 99 -18.93 2.56 -7.36
C ILE A 99 -19.26 4.00 -7.00
N ASN A 100 -20.30 4.55 -7.63
CA ASN A 100 -20.86 5.82 -7.23
C ASN A 100 -21.72 5.63 -5.97
N ASN A 101 -21.07 5.70 -4.80
CA ASN A 101 -21.69 5.65 -3.47
C ASN A 101 -21.03 6.72 -2.59
N ASP A 102 -21.84 7.46 -1.82
CA ASP A 102 -21.39 8.48 -0.88
C ASP A 102 -20.98 7.91 0.49
N GLU A 103 -21.31 6.64 0.75
CA GLU A 103 -20.82 5.89 1.91
C GLU A 103 -19.40 5.35 1.67
N ILE A 104 -18.48 5.69 2.57
CA ILE A 104 -17.10 5.19 2.50
C ILE A 104 -17.05 3.68 2.75
N ASN A 105 -16.62 2.92 1.74
CA ASN A 105 -16.44 1.49 1.85
C ASN A 105 -15.39 1.00 0.85
N ALA A 106 -14.81 -0.17 1.13
CA ALA A 106 -13.93 -0.86 0.21
C ALA A 106 -13.98 -2.35 0.52
N PHE A 107 -14.07 -3.19 -0.50
CA PHE A 107 -14.03 -4.64 -0.34
C PHE A 107 -13.33 -5.31 -1.51
N ALA A 108 -12.81 -6.50 -1.27
CA ALA A 108 -12.18 -7.33 -2.30
C ALA A 108 -12.85 -8.69 -2.34
N PHE A 109 -12.86 -9.30 -3.52
CA PHE A 109 -13.35 -10.65 -3.72
C PHE A 109 -12.44 -11.42 -4.68
N PHE A 110 -12.79 -12.68 -4.90
CA PHE A 110 -12.03 -13.67 -5.66
C PHE A 110 -11.45 -13.11 -6.97
N GLY A 111 -10.20 -13.46 -7.26
CA GLY A 111 -9.54 -13.18 -8.54
C GLY A 111 -8.87 -11.82 -8.60
N GLY A 112 -8.57 -11.21 -7.46
CA GLY A 112 -7.88 -9.91 -7.41
C GLY A 112 -8.79 -8.72 -7.74
N ASN A 113 -10.10 -8.86 -7.56
CA ASN A 113 -11.06 -7.79 -7.85
C ASN A 113 -11.30 -6.96 -6.58
N VAL A 114 -11.05 -5.66 -6.64
CA VAL A 114 -11.22 -4.71 -5.55
C VAL A 114 -12.23 -3.65 -5.95
N VAL A 115 -13.19 -3.38 -5.07
CA VAL A 115 -14.26 -2.40 -5.28
C VAL A 115 -14.13 -1.30 -4.24
N LEU A 116 -14.21 -0.07 -4.72
CA LEU A 116 -14.07 1.17 -3.99
C LEU A 116 -15.29 2.06 -4.22
#